data_AF-V5GIU8-F1
#
_entry.id   AF-V5GIU8-F1
#
_cell.length_a   1.000
_cell.length_b   1.000
_cell.length_c   1.000
_cell.angle_alpha   90.00
_cell.angle_beta   90.00
_cell.angle_gamma   90.00
#
_symmetry.space_group_name_H-M   'P 1'
#
loop_
_entity.id
_entity.type
_entity.pdbx_description
1 polymer ?
#
loop_
_entity_poly.entity_id
_entity_poly.type
_entity_poly.pdbx_seq_one_letter_code
_entity_poly.pdbx_strand_id
1 'polypeptide(L)'
;MRQYFWILCIGIRLCICGVPAVSMYGYVDPSKSHMSAACRQALEVRMQQRCQPPGFYPGYGHPEDFKGCNFTCRLQSGPTTIEERVTLGNGIPCGPKGEKCKDGVCVGGRSPELQSCADLIPKSP
;
A
#
# COMPACT_ATOMS: atom_id res chain seq x y z
N MET A 1 46.09 -33.58 14.16
CA MET A 1 45.67 -32.17 13.96
C MET A 1 45.46 -31.96 12.48
N ARG A 2 44.36 -31.44 11.93
CA ARG A 2 43.17 -30.80 12.46
C ARG A 2 42.35 -30.47 11.19
N GLN A 3 41.59 -31.43 10.64
CA GLN A 3 40.12 -31.42 10.59
C GLN A 3 39.39 -30.06 10.43
N TYR A 4 39.93 -29.05 9.71
CA TYR A 4 39.23 -27.76 9.51
C TYR A 4 39.41 -27.13 8.12
N PHE A 5 39.16 -27.87 7.03
CA PHE A 5 39.09 -27.25 5.69
C PHE A 5 37.79 -27.56 4.95
N TRP A 6 36.69 -27.73 5.72
CA TRP A 6 35.36 -28.05 5.19
C TRP A 6 34.26 -27.09 5.68
N ILE A 7 34.61 -25.95 6.28
CA ILE A 7 33.62 -25.01 6.85
C ILE A 7 34.03 -23.58 6.54
N LEU A 8 34.09 -23.20 5.26
CA LEU A 8 34.25 -21.78 4.90
C LEU A 8 33.53 -21.36 3.60
N CYS A 9 32.51 -22.12 3.20
CA CYS A 9 31.61 -21.75 2.09
C CYS A 9 30.14 -21.70 2.49
N ILE A 10 29.81 -21.74 3.79
CA ILE A 10 28.49 -21.33 4.28
C ILE A 10 28.51 -19.80 4.45
N GLY A 11 28.86 -19.12 3.36
CA GLY A 11 28.67 -17.69 3.21
C GLY A 11 27.20 -17.46 2.95
N ILE A 12 26.45 -17.36 4.03
CA ILE A 12 25.04 -17.01 4.13
C ILE A 12 24.68 -15.96 3.07
N ARG A 13 24.10 -16.40 1.94
CA ARG A 13 23.24 -15.54 1.12
C ARG A 13 21.94 -15.39 1.91
N LEU A 14 21.97 -14.54 2.94
CA LEU A 14 20.78 -13.81 3.35
C LEU A 14 20.39 -12.99 2.12
N CYS A 15 19.57 -13.57 1.25
CA CYS A 15 18.78 -12.81 0.31
C CYS A 15 17.94 -11.87 1.18
N ILE A 16 18.44 -10.66 1.39
CA ILE A 16 17.68 -9.57 2.00
C ILE A 16 16.59 -9.26 0.98
N CYS A 17 15.51 -10.03 0.97
CA CYS A 17 14.27 -9.76 0.25
C CYS A 17 13.53 -8.58 0.92
N GLY A 18 14.26 -7.53 1.29
CA GLY A 18 13.69 -6.28 1.72
C GLY A 18 13.41 -5.45 0.49
N VAL A 19 12.14 -5.26 0.14
CA VAL A 19 11.76 -4.27 -0.86
C VAL A 19 12.29 -2.92 -0.36
N PRO A 20 13.08 -2.17 -1.15
CA PRO A 20 13.67 -0.91 -0.68
C PRO A 20 12.57 0.01 -0.16
N ALA A 21 12.76 0.51 1.06
CA ALA A 21 11.84 1.45 1.68
C ALA A 21 11.95 2.79 0.94
N VAL A 22 10.85 3.20 0.30
CA VAL A 22 10.74 4.52 -0.33
C VAL A 22 10.06 5.43 0.68
N SER A 23 10.67 6.59 0.96
CA SER A 23 10.07 7.59 1.84
C SER A 23 8.73 8.05 1.28
N MET A 24 7.70 7.98 2.11
CA MET A 24 6.36 8.42 1.77
C MET A 24 6.12 9.80 2.34
N TYR A 25 6.21 10.81 1.48
CA TYR A 25 5.73 12.16 1.79
C TYR A 25 4.33 12.32 1.20
N GLY A 26 3.37 12.73 2.04
CA GLY A 26 1.97 12.89 1.65
C GLY A 26 1.08 11.68 1.99
N TYR A 27 0.07 11.40 1.16
CA TYR A 27 -0.93 10.35 1.41
C TYR A 27 -1.43 9.67 0.13
N VAL A 28 -1.96 8.46 0.26
CA VAL A 28 -2.56 7.70 -0.85
C VAL A 28 -4.02 8.03 -1.03
N ASP A 29 -4.40 8.43 -2.24
CA ASP A 29 -5.78 8.70 -2.63
C ASP A 29 -6.02 8.16 -4.05
N PRO A 30 -7.27 8.07 -4.53
CA PRO A 30 -7.57 7.55 -5.87
C PRO A 30 -6.76 8.25 -7.00
N SER A 31 -6.45 9.54 -6.85
CA SER A 31 -5.67 10.29 -7.87
C SER A 31 -4.18 9.98 -7.87
N LYS A 32 -3.64 9.42 -6.77
CA LYS A 32 -2.20 9.23 -6.52
C LYS A 32 -1.36 10.52 -6.65
N SER A 33 -2.00 11.68 -6.58
CA SER A 33 -1.35 12.96 -6.87
C SER A 33 -0.68 13.58 -5.64
N HIS A 34 -1.11 13.17 -4.44
CA HIS A 34 -0.63 13.72 -3.17
C HIS A 34 0.58 12.99 -2.59
N MET A 35 1.33 12.25 -3.43
CA MET A 35 2.56 11.58 -3.05
C MET A 35 3.71 11.99 -3.98
N SER A 36 4.95 11.82 -3.52
CA SER A 36 6.12 12.05 -4.38
C SER A 36 6.10 11.13 -5.61
N ALA A 37 6.68 11.58 -6.72
CA ALA A 37 6.75 10.78 -7.95
C ALA A 37 7.41 9.41 -7.73
N ALA A 38 8.45 9.36 -6.89
CA ALA A 38 9.12 8.11 -6.51
C ALA A 38 8.20 7.16 -5.74
N CYS A 39 7.38 7.69 -4.82
CA CYS A 39 6.42 6.90 -4.06
C CYS A 39 5.29 6.39 -4.96
N ARG A 40 4.75 7.23 -5.85
CA ARG A 40 3.75 6.83 -6.85
C ARG A 40 4.25 5.70 -7.73
N GLN A 41 5.45 5.84 -8.28
CA GLN A 41 6.05 4.81 -9.12
C GLN A 41 6.24 3.49 -8.34
N ALA A 42 6.74 3.57 -7.11
CA ALA A 42 6.92 2.40 -6.28
C ALA A 42 5.59 1.71 -5.92
N LEU A 43 4.53 2.49 -5.68
CA LEU A 43 3.19 1.98 -5.43
C LEU A 43 2.64 1.24 -6.66
N GLU A 44 2.72 1.85 -7.84
CA GLU A 44 2.25 1.24 -9.10
C GLU A 44 2.99 -0.06 -9.42
N VAL A 45 4.33 -0.07 -9.27
CA VAL A 45 5.14 -1.28 -9.46
C VAL A 45 4.74 -2.37 -8.47
N ARG A 46 4.55 -2.04 -7.18
CA ARG A 46 4.15 -3.02 -6.15
C ARG A 46 2.75 -3.56 -6.38
N MET A 47 1.80 -2.70 -6.78
CA MET A 47 0.46 -3.13 -7.16
C MET A 47 0.51 -4.09 -8.35
N GLN A 48 1.28 -3.73 -9.38
CA GLN A 48 1.45 -4.58 -10.56
C GLN A 48 2.07 -5.94 -10.19
N GLN A 49 3.14 -5.94 -9.38
CA GLN A 49 3.77 -7.17 -8.87
C GLN A 49 2.79 -8.02 -8.05
N ARG A 50 1.94 -7.40 -7.22
CA ARG A 50 0.96 -8.11 -6.40
C ARG A 50 -0.13 -8.80 -7.23
N CYS A 51 -0.48 -8.23 -8.39
CA CYS A 51 -1.46 -8.82 -9.30
C CYS A 51 -0.87 -9.82 -10.30
N GLN A 52 0.46 -9.90 -10.43
CA GLN A 52 1.06 -10.86 -11.35
C GLN A 52 0.78 -12.29 -10.88
N PRO A 53 0.23 -13.16 -11.76
CA PRO A 53 -0.01 -14.54 -11.41
C PRO A 53 1.32 -15.28 -11.19
N PRO A 54 1.32 -16.39 -10.42
CA PRO A 54 2.47 -17.29 -10.35
C PRO A 54 2.86 -17.76 -11.75
N GLY A 55 4.15 -17.98 -12.01
CA GLY A 55 4.66 -18.28 -13.36
C GLY A 55 4.11 -19.55 -14.03
N PHE A 56 3.40 -20.40 -13.30
CA PHE A 56 2.72 -21.59 -13.85
C PHE A 56 1.26 -21.33 -14.26
N TYR A 57 0.69 -20.16 -13.94
CA TYR A 57 -0.71 -19.83 -14.22
C TYR A 57 -0.82 -18.92 -15.45
N PRO A 58 -1.53 -19.33 -16.51
CA PRO A 58 -1.64 -18.54 -17.74
C PRO A 58 -2.53 -17.31 -17.54
N GLY A 59 -2.10 -16.18 -18.12
CA GLY A 59 -2.81 -14.91 -18.10
C GLY A 59 -1.93 -13.74 -17.68
N TYR A 60 -2.44 -12.52 -17.82
CA TYR A 60 -1.81 -11.31 -17.31
C TYR A 60 -2.73 -10.66 -16.28
N GLY A 61 -2.21 -10.53 -15.07
CA GLY A 61 -2.92 -9.88 -13.97
C GLY A 61 -2.47 -8.44 -13.82
N HIS A 62 -3.42 -7.50 -13.76
CA HIS A 62 -3.14 -6.08 -13.62
C HIS A 62 -4.05 -5.44 -12.56
N PRO A 63 -3.59 -4.36 -11.91
CA PRO A 63 -4.40 -3.63 -10.97
C PRO A 63 -5.43 -2.75 -11.70
N GLU A 64 -6.65 -2.74 -11.20
CA GLU A 64 -7.75 -1.86 -11.58
C GLU A 64 -8.37 -1.23 -10.31
N ASP A 65 -9.21 -0.21 -10.51
CA ASP A 65 -10.06 0.36 -9.45
C ASP A 65 -9.33 0.81 -8.17
N PHE A 66 -8.15 1.41 -8.29
CA PHE A 66 -7.46 1.95 -7.13
C PHE A 66 -8.29 3.04 -6.42
N LYS A 67 -8.67 2.80 -5.16
CA LYS A 67 -9.46 3.71 -4.32
C LYS A 67 -8.67 4.29 -3.14
N GLY A 68 -7.33 4.35 -3.24
CA GLY A 68 -6.46 4.80 -2.15
C GLY A 68 -6.06 3.65 -1.22
N CYS A 69 -6.99 3.13 -0.42
CA CYS A 69 -6.70 2.06 0.56
C CYS A 69 -6.97 0.64 0.06
N ASN A 70 -7.51 0.49 -1.16
CA ASN A 70 -7.69 -0.80 -1.79
C ASN A 70 -7.65 -0.66 -3.32
N PHE A 71 -7.51 -1.79 -3.99
CA PHE A 71 -7.61 -1.94 -5.44
C PHE A 71 -8.07 -3.36 -5.78
N THR A 72 -8.41 -3.58 -7.04
CA THR A 72 -8.77 -4.90 -7.56
C THR A 72 -7.64 -5.40 -8.45
N CYS A 73 -7.15 -6.60 -8.21
CA CYS A 73 -6.37 -7.33 -9.20
C CYS A 73 -7.33 -8.04 -10.15
N ARG A 74 -7.21 -7.79 -11.45
CA ARG A 74 -7.98 -8.48 -12.47
C ARG A 74 -7.04 -9.31 -13.32
N LEU A 75 -7.41 -10.57 -13.52
CA LEU A 75 -6.66 -11.54 -14.32
C LEU A 75 -7.60 -12.18 -15.33
N GLN A 76 -7.20 -12.18 -16.60
CA GLN A 76 -7.90 -12.90 -17.65
C GLN A 76 -7.14 -14.20 -17.97
N SER A 77 -7.82 -15.34 -17.80
CA SER A 77 -7.29 -16.67 -18.10
C SER A 77 -8.25 -17.38 -19.05
N GLY A 78 -7.96 -17.29 -20.35
CA GLY A 78 -8.89 -17.73 -21.40
C GLY A 78 -10.21 -16.97 -21.33
N PRO A 79 -11.38 -17.66 -21.24
CA PRO A 79 -12.68 -17.01 -21.15
C PRO A 79 -13.03 -16.53 -19.73
N THR A 80 -12.23 -16.87 -18.72
CA THR A 80 -12.53 -16.58 -17.31
C THR A 80 -11.83 -15.30 -16.86
N THR A 81 -12.59 -14.44 -16.18
CA THR A 81 -12.07 -13.27 -15.48
C THR A 81 -12.06 -13.57 -13.98
N ILE A 82 -10.89 -13.41 -13.36
CA ILE A 82 -10.69 -13.58 -11.92
C ILE A 82 -10.40 -12.20 -11.33
N GLU A 83 -11.12 -11.85 -10.26
CA GLU A 83 -10.97 -10.58 -9.56
C GLU A 83 -10.66 -10.83 -8.08
N GLU A 84 -9.61 -10.22 -7.58
CA GLU A 84 -9.22 -10.25 -6.17
C GLU A 84 -9.14 -8.81 -5.65
N ARG A 85 -9.91 -8.49 -4.60
CA ARG A 85 -9.76 -7.20 -3.93
C ARG A 85 -8.56 -7.27 -2.98
N VAL A 86 -7.61 -6.37 -3.19
CA VAL A 86 -6.41 -6.23 -2.35
C VAL A 86 -6.51 -4.96 -1.52
N THR A 87 -6.29 -5.11 -0.21
CA THR A 87 -6.25 -3.99 0.73
C THR A 87 -4.81 -3.56 0.97
N LEU A 88 -4.61 -2.25 1.10
CA LEU A 88 -3.34 -1.69 1.56
C LEU A 88 -3.17 -1.97 3.06
N GLY A 89 -1.90 -1.99 3.50
CA GLY A 89 -1.57 -2.20 4.90
C GLY A 89 -2.20 -1.14 5.83
N ASN A 90 -2.61 -1.58 7.00
CA ASN A 90 -3.18 -0.69 8.01
C ASN A 90 -2.17 0.38 8.43
N GLY A 91 -2.64 1.61 8.65
CA GLY A 91 -1.83 2.73 9.10
C GLY A 91 -1.22 3.59 8.00
N ILE A 92 -1.34 3.21 6.72
CA ILE A 92 -0.89 4.04 5.58
C ILE A 92 -1.70 5.34 5.52
N PRO A 93 -1.08 6.53 5.59
CA PRO A 93 -1.72 7.83 5.33
C PRO A 93 -2.54 7.83 4.05
N CYS A 94 -3.82 8.18 4.14
CA CYS A 94 -4.75 8.19 3.00
C CYS A 94 -5.56 9.48 2.85
N GLY A 95 -5.30 10.49 3.68
CA GLY A 95 -5.95 11.79 3.58
C GLY A 95 -5.14 12.92 4.22
N PRO A 96 -5.55 14.18 3.97
CA PRO A 96 -4.82 15.38 4.36
C PRO A 96 -4.94 15.74 5.86
N LYS A 97 -5.92 15.19 6.58
CA LYS A 97 -6.18 15.48 8.00
C LYS A 97 -5.60 14.42 8.95
N GLY A 98 -4.78 13.51 8.42
CA GLY A 98 -4.19 12.40 9.18
C GLY A 98 -5.03 11.12 9.15
N GLU A 99 -5.90 10.99 8.17
CA GLU A 99 -6.61 9.75 7.85
C GLU A 99 -5.63 8.64 7.50
N LYS A 100 -5.95 7.40 7.88
CA LYS A 100 -5.13 6.22 7.66
C LYS A 100 -5.99 5.06 7.15
N CYS A 101 -5.38 4.20 6.35
CA CYS A 101 -6.03 2.96 5.91
C CYS A 101 -6.29 2.04 7.10
N LYS A 102 -7.51 1.52 7.17
CA LYS A 102 -7.92 0.45 8.07
C LYS A 102 -8.84 -0.49 7.30
N ASP A 103 -8.42 -1.74 7.15
CA ASP A 103 -9.18 -2.81 6.50
C ASP A 103 -9.67 -2.42 5.08
N GLY A 104 -8.80 -1.73 4.34
CA GLY A 104 -9.08 -1.25 2.99
C GLY A 104 -9.88 0.05 2.89
N VAL A 105 -10.24 0.67 4.02
CA VAL A 105 -11.02 1.92 4.08
C VAL A 105 -10.15 3.05 4.62
N CYS A 106 -10.28 4.25 4.05
CA CYS A 106 -9.62 5.43 4.59
C CYS A 106 -10.42 5.99 5.77
N VAL A 107 -9.89 5.90 6.98
CA VAL A 107 -10.59 6.28 8.22
C VAL A 107 -9.75 7.21 9.08
N GLY A 108 -10.41 7.92 9.99
CA GLY A 108 -9.74 8.85 10.90
C GLY A 108 -9.66 10.25 10.32
N GLY A 109 -8.58 10.95 10.65
CA GLY A 109 -8.51 12.41 10.55
C GLY A 109 -9.25 13.06 11.71
N ARG A 110 -8.76 14.20 12.19
CA ARG A 110 -9.63 15.04 13.00
C ARG A 110 -10.78 15.42 12.07
N SER A 111 -12.01 14.97 12.36
CA SER A 111 -13.14 15.82 11.98
C SER A 111 -12.74 17.19 12.48
N PRO A 112 -12.73 18.25 11.65
CA PRO A 112 -12.94 19.55 12.24
C PRO A 112 -14.23 19.35 13.01
N GLU A 113 -14.13 19.33 14.33
CA GLU A 113 -15.27 19.64 15.16
C GLU A 113 -15.73 20.96 14.57
N LEU A 114 -16.82 20.91 13.78
CA LEU A 114 -17.48 22.11 13.33
C LEU A 114 -17.87 22.76 14.64
N GLN A 115 -17.00 23.63 15.16
CA GLN A 115 -17.36 24.49 16.27
C GLN A 115 -18.62 25.16 15.79
N SER A 116 -19.73 24.83 16.44
CA SER A 116 -20.98 25.49 16.13
C SER A 116 -20.72 26.97 16.36
N CYS A 117 -21.21 27.85 15.49
CA CYS A 117 -21.13 29.29 15.77
C CYS A 117 -21.75 29.61 17.15
N ALA A 118 -22.65 28.77 17.67
CA ALA A 118 -23.18 28.87 19.02
C ALA A 118 -22.13 28.68 20.13
N ASP A 119 -21.08 27.89 19.90
CA ASP A 119 -20.00 27.64 20.87
C ASP A 119 -18.98 28.80 20.92
N LEU A 120 -18.99 29.67 19.90
CA LEU A 120 -18.17 30.88 19.83
C LEU A 120 -18.84 32.09 20.50
N ILE A 121 -20.13 32.00 20.85
CA ILE A 121 -20.83 33.07 21.55
C ILE A 121 -20.59 32.88 23.06
N PRO A 122 -19.96 33.87 23.75
CA PRO A 122 -19.83 33.82 25.20
C PRO A 122 -21.22 33.71 25.82
N LYS A 123 -21.42 32.71 26.68
CA LYS A 123 -22.66 32.67 27.47
C LYS A 123 -22.69 33.91 28.35
N SER A 124 -23.78 34.66 28.28
CA SER A 124 -24.04 35.79 29.15
C SER A 124 -23.87 35.37 30.62
N PRO A 125 -23.37 36.26 31.50
CA PRO A 125 -23.16 35.96 32.92
C PRO A 125 -24.46 35.61 33.65
#